data_AF-A0A351SWG8-F1
#
_entry.id   AF-A0A351SWG8-F1
#
_cell.length_a   1.000
_cell.length_b   1.000
_cell.length_c   1.000
_cell.angle_alpha   90.00
_cell.angle_beta   90.00
_cell.angle_gamma   90.00
#
_symmetry.space_group_name_H-M   'P 1'
#
loop_
_entity.id
_entity.type
_entity.pdbx_description
1 polymer ?
#
loop_
_entity_poly.entity_id
_entity_poly.type
_entity_poly.pdbx_seq_one_letter_code
_entity_poly.pdbx_strand_id
1 'polypeptide(L)' 'MANKVEVGGLKINETLYRLVQNEIAPGTGVEADEFWASLGKIVKDLSHRNRELLEKRNSLQKQID' A
#
# COMPACT_ATOMS: atom_id res chain seq x y z
N MET A 1 8.84 19.71 2.39
CA MET A 1 7.91 18.82 1.65
C MET A 1 8.58 17.46 1.53
N ALA A 2 7.85 16.37 1.77
CA ALA A 2 8.45 15.04 1.60
C ALA A 2 8.49 14.68 0.10
N ASN A 3 9.65 14.27 -0.38
CA ASN A 3 9.81 13.78 -1.74
C ASN A 3 9.02 12.48 -1.93
N LYS A 4 8.50 12.29 -3.15
CA LYS A 4 7.74 11.10 -3.53
C LYS A 4 8.35 10.46 -4.77
N VAL A 5 8.31 9.14 -4.81
CA VAL A 5 8.72 8.30 -5.93
C VAL A 5 7.46 7.68 -6.54
N GLU A 6 7.36 7.71 -7.86
CA GLU A 6 6.30 7.01 -8.61
C GLU A 6 6.80 5.61 -9.01
N VAL A 7 6.17 4.57 -8.49
CA VAL A 7 6.52 3.17 -8.77
C VAL A 7 5.27 2.29 -8.68
N GLY A 8 5.09 1.34 -9.60
CA GLY A 8 3.95 0.43 -9.58
C GLY A 8 2.57 1.12 -9.65
N GLY A 9 2.50 2.36 -10.17
CA GLY A 9 1.27 3.17 -10.14
C GLY A 9 0.94 3.79 -8.78
N LEU A 10 1.85 3.71 -7.81
CA LEU A 10 1.75 4.30 -6.48
C LEU A 10 2.65 5.54 -6.37
N LYS A 11 2.27 6.48 -5.49
CA LYS A 11 3.10 7.62 -5.07
C LYS A 11 3.61 7.39 -3.66
N ILE A 12 4.81 6.86 -3.54
CA ILE A 12 5.40 6.42 -2.27
C ILE A 12 6.32 7.51 -1.72
N ASN A 13 6.34 7.69 -0.40
CA ASN A 13 7.32 8.55 0.25
C ASN A 13 8.74 8.04 -0.02
N GLU A 14 9.66 8.90 -0.44
CA GLU A 14 11.02 8.51 -0.81
C GLU A 14 11.76 7.75 0.30
N THR A 15 11.59 8.14 1.56
CA THR A 15 12.22 7.45 2.71
C THR A 15 11.73 6.02 2.83
N LEU A 16 10.42 5.79 2.66
CA LEU A 16 9.85 4.43 2.71
C LEU A 16 10.31 3.60 1.50
N TYR A 17 10.36 4.20 0.32
CA TYR A 17 10.85 3.54 -0.88
C TYR A 17 12.30 3.05 -0.68
N ARG A 18 13.20 3.92 -0.21
CA ARG A 18 14.60 3.59 0.07
C ARG A 18 14.76 2.56 1.18
N LEU A 19 13.95 2.63 2.24
CA LEU A 19 13.96 1.65 3.33
C LEU A 19 13.66 0.25 2.78
N VAL A 20 12.60 0.12 1.98
CA VAL A 20 12.25 -1.18 1.40
C VAL A 20 13.34 -1.68 0.47
N GLN A 21 13.85 -0.81 -0.41
CA GLN A 21 14.85 -1.18 -1.40
C GLN A 21 16.19 -1.58 -0.79
N ASN A 22 16.66 -0.85 0.22
CA ASN A 22 18.04 -0.98 0.71
C ASN A 22 18.17 -1.81 1.98
N GLU A 23 17.11 -1.92 2.79
CA GLU A 23 17.19 -2.55 4.11
C GLU A 23 16.25 -3.76 4.25
N ILE A 24 15.05 -3.72 3.66
CA ILE A 24 14.05 -4.79 3.85
C ILE A 24 14.10 -5.87 2.78
N ALA A 25 14.11 -5.49 1.49
CA ALA A 25 14.07 -6.44 0.38
C ALA A 25 15.34 -7.31 0.26
N PRO A 26 16.57 -6.80 0.48
CA PRO A 26 17.78 -7.61 0.38
C PRO A 26 17.73 -8.84 1.30
N GLY A 27 18.03 -10.02 0.73
CA GLY A 27 18.02 -11.29 1.48
C GLY A 27 16.66 -11.97 1.60
N THR A 28 15.57 -11.34 1.12
CA THR A 28 14.22 -11.96 1.12
C THR A 28 13.95 -12.84 -0.10
N GLY A 29 14.75 -12.70 -1.16
CA GLY A 29 14.51 -13.34 -2.46
C GLY A 29 13.42 -12.65 -3.31
N VAL A 30 12.95 -11.47 -2.89
CA VAL A 30 11.99 -10.63 -3.63
C VAL A 30 12.68 -9.35 -4.08
N GLU A 31 12.62 -9.06 -5.38
CA GLU A 31 13.13 -7.81 -5.92
C GLU A 31 12.22 -6.64 -5.54
N ALA A 32 12.82 -5.52 -5.11
CA ALA A 32 12.07 -4.37 -4.60
C ALA A 32 11.10 -3.79 -5.65
N ASP A 33 11.51 -3.74 -6.92
CA ASP A 33 10.65 -3.25 -8.02
C ASP A 33 9.45 -4.18 -8.28
N GLU A 34 9.66 -5.49 -8.19
CA GLU A 34 8.60 -6.49 -8.32
C GLU A 34 7.60 -6.41 -7.17
N PHE A 35 8.10 -6.20 -5.95
CA PHE A 35 7.28 -5.94 -4.77
C PHE A 35 6.37 -4.73 -4.98
N TRP A 36 6.93 -3.59 -5.41
CA TRP A 36 6.13 -2.37 -5.61
C TRP A 36 5.12 -2.50 -6.75
N ALA A 37 5.48 -3.16 -7.85
CA ALA A 37 4.56 -3.45 -8.93
C ALA A 37 3.38 -4.33 -8.47
N SER A 38 3.68 -5.39 -7.72
CA SER A 38 2.69 -6.31 -7.16
C SER A 38 1.78 -5.62 -6.15
N LEU A 39 2.35 -4.83 -5.24
CA LEU A 39 1.59 -4.03 -4.28
C LEU A 39 0.66 -3.05 -4.99
N GLY A 40 1.14 -2.37 -6.03
CA GLY A 40 0.34 -1.45 -6.84
C GLY A 40 -0.90 -2.11 -7.43
N LYS A 41 -0.75 -3.32 -7.97
CA LYS A 41 -1.87 -4.13 -8.46
C LYS A 41 -2.86 -4.49 -7.35
N ILE A 42 -2.37 -4.99 -6.22
CA ILE A 42 -3.21 -5.36 -5.07
C ILE A 42 -4.00 -4.15 -4.56
N VAL A 43 -3.35 -2.99 -4.41
CA VAL A 43 -4.01 -1.75 -3.98
C VAL A 43 -5.07 -1.31 -4.98
N LYS A 44 -4.77 -1.36 -6.27
CA LYS A 44 -5.74 -1.02 -7.33
C LYS A 44 -6.98 -1.92 -7.23
N ASP A 45 -6.79 -3.22 -7.08
CA ASP A 45 -7.89 -4.19 -7.12
C ASP A 45 -8.71 -4.20 -5.82
N LEU A 46 -8.07 -4.02 -4.65
CA LEU A 46 -8.71 -4.21 -3.35
C LEU A 46 -9.11 -2.91 -2.63
N SER A 47 -8.66 -1.74 -3.08
CA SER A 47 -8.95 -0.47 -2.41
C SER A 47 -10.45 -0.17 -2.32
N HIS A 48 -11.23 -0.47 -3.37
CA HIS A 48 -12.68 -0.28 -3.37
C HIS A 48 -13.35 -1.16 -2.31
N ARG A 49 -13.02 -2.46 -2.32
CA ARG A 49 -13.58 -3.42 -1.36
C ARG A 49 -13.23 -3.06 0.09
N ASN A 50 -12.00 -2.59 0.33
CA ASN A 50 -11.61 -2.16 1.67
C ASN A 50 -12.46 -0.97 2.16
N ARG A 51 -12.77 0.01 1.29
CA ARG A 51 -13.67 1.13 1.63
C ARG A 51 -15.07 0.66 1.98
N GLU A 52 -15.66 -0.24 1.20
CA GLU A 52 -16.99 -0.82 1.50
C GLU A 52 -17.03 -1.50 2.87
N LEU A 53 -15.95 -2.21 3.24
CA LEU A 53 -15.86 -2.89 4.53
C LEU A 53 -15.77 -1.89 5.70
N LEU A 54 -15.07 -0.78 5.52
CA LEU A 54 -15.03 0.32 6.50
C LEU A 54 -16.41 0.97 6.65
N GLU A 55 -17.12 1.19 5.56
CA GLU A 55 -18.49 1.71 5.57
C GLU A 55 -19.45 0.75 6.28
N LYS A 56 -19.35 -0.55 5.99
CA LYS A 56 -20.13 -1.59 6.68
C LYS A 56 -19.88 -1.54 8.20
N ARG A 57 -18.61 -1.45 8.62
CA ARG A 57 -18.26 -1.32 10.05
C ARG A 57 -18.92 -0.07 10.65
N ASN A 58 -18.84 1.07 9.97
CA ASN A 58 -19.44 2.32 10.46
C ASN A 58 -20.97 2.22 10.54
N SER A 59 -21.62 1.54 9.59
CA SER A 59 -23.06 1.31 9.60
C SER A 59 -23.50 0.40 10.75
N LEU A 60 -22.71 -0.62 11.09
CA LEU A 60 -22.97 -1.47 12.25
C LEU A 60 -22.78 -0.69 13.57
N GLN A 61 -21.72 0.13 13.67
CA GLN A 61 -21.47 0.94 14.86
C GLN A 61 -22.64 1.89 15.15
N LYS A 62 -23.16 2.57 14.12
CA LYS A 62 -24.32 3.48 14.25
C LYS A 62 -25.63 2.80 14.70
N GLN A 63 -25.73 1.48 14.59
CA GLN A 63 -26.90 0.72 15.08
C GLN A 63 -26.75 0.30 16.54
N ILE A 64 -25.52 0.33 17.05
CA ILE A 64 -25.20 -0.01 18.45
C ILE A 64 -25.19 1.26 19.31
N ASP A 65 -24.65 2.36 18.79
CA ASP A 65 -24.68 3.69 19.41
C ASP A 65 -26.12 4.17 19.67
#